data_AF-A0A8T7DY24-F1
#
_entry.id   AF-A0A8T7DY24-F1
#
_cell.length_a   1.000
_cell.length_b   1.000
_cell.length_c   1.000
_cell.angle_alpha   90.00
_cell.angle_beta   90.00
_cell.angle_gamma   90.00
#
_symmetry.space_group_name_H-M   'P 1'
#
loop_
_entity.id
_entity.type
_entity.pdbx_description
1 polymer ?
#
loop_
_entity_poly.entity_id
_entity_poly.type
_entity_poly.pdbx_seq_one_letter_code
_entity_poly.pdbx_strand_id
1 'polypeptide(L)'
;RKLTGLEIAKTRLIASDEGRARPEIIEGSETVLPATALIFAFGYRPSPPTWLEGIGVSTEEDGRVRIEERLPGQTSNPAVFAAGDMVRGSDLVVTAIADARTAAESIIRYLEAQQPQLKRA
;
A
#
# COMPACT_ATOMS: atom_id res chain seq x y z
N ARG A 1 -27.70 -12.06 -14.32
CA ARG A 1 -27.06 -11.52 -15.55
C ARG A 1 -25.94 -12.46 -15.93
N LYS A 2 -25.80 -12.83 -17.22
CA LYS A 2 -24.72 -13.71 -17.72
C LYS A 2 -23.67 -12.83 -18.41
N LEU A 3 -22.39 -13.00 -18.09
CA LEU A 3 -21.29 -12.36 -18.82
C LEU A 3 -21.14 -13.04 -20.19
N THR A 4 -21.08 -12.25 -21.25
CA THR A 4 -20.93 -12.75 -22.63
C THR A 4 -19.71 -12.18 -23.34
N GLY A 5 -19.10 -11.12 -22.81
CA GLY A 5 -17.90 -10.51 -23.35
C GLY A 5 -17.49 -9.28 -22.58
N LEU A 6 -16.31 -8.76 -22.93
CA LEU A 6 -15.73 -7.52 -22.45
C LEU A 6 -15.46 -6.62 -23.66
N GLU A 7 -16.02 -5.41 -23.66
CA GLU A 7 -15.63 -4.39 -24.63
C GLU A 7 -14.22 -3.88 -24.29
N ILE A 8 -13.33 -3.91 -25.27
CA ILE A 8 -11.93 -3.49 -25.15
C ILE A 8 -11.60 -2.50 -26.28
N ALA A 9 -10.64 -1.61 -26.03
CA ALA A 9 -10.07 -0.73 -27.04
C ALA A 9 -8.56 -0.93 -27.11
N LYS A 10 -7.97 -0.71 -28.29
CA LYS A 10 -6.52 -0.72 -28.46
C LYS A 10 -5.93 0.58 -27.90
N THR A 11 -4.72 0.48 -27.38
CA THR A 11 -3.95 1.63 -26.90
C THR A 11 -2.65 1.79 -27.66
N ARG A 12 -2.22 3.03 -27.88
CA ARG A 12 -0.85 3.38 -28.29
C ARG A 12 -0.11 4.03 -27.13
N LEU A 13 1.20 3.83 -27.04
CA LEU A 13 2.03 4.53 -26.06
C LEU A 13 2.44 5.89 -26.61
N ILE A 14 2.30 6.93 -25.79
CA ILE A 14 2.79 8.27 -26.10
C ILE A 14 3.80 8.71 -25.04
N ALA A 15 4.78 9.50 -25.47
CA ALA A 15 5.85 9.99 -24.60
C ALA A 15 5.27 10.74 -23.40
N SER A 16 5.94 10.60 -22.26
CA SER A 16 5.62 11.27 -21.01
C SER A 16 6.91 11.78 -20.40
N ASP A 17 6.84 12.95 -19.78
CA ASP A 17 7.96 13.56 -19.06
C ASP A 17 8.23 12.85 -17.71
N GLU A 18 7.31 12.00 -17.25
CA GLU A 18 7.38 11.24 -15.99
C GLU A 18 8.12 9.89 -16.13
N GLY A 19 8.94 9.75 -17.18
CA GLY A 19 9.81 8.59 -17.41
C GLY A 19 9.12 7.34 -17.98
N ARG A 20 7.84 7.10 -17.68
CA ARG A 20 7.05 6.00 -18.30
C ARG A 20 6.06 6.54 -19.31
N ALA A 21 6.08 6.00 -20.53
CA ALA A 21 5.11 6.33 -21.57
C ALA A 21 3.68 6.05 -21.09
N ARG A 22 2.73 6.93 -21.43
CA ARG A 22 1.32 6.79 -21.05
C ARG A 22 0.54 6.08 -22.16
N PRO A 23 -0.41 5.19 -21.84
CA PRO A 23 -1.32 4.64 -22.84
C PRO A 23 -2.37 5.68 -23.24
N GLU A 24 -2.66 5.77 -24.54
CA GLU A 24 -3.74 6.56 -25.13
C GLU A 24 -4.62 5.64 -25.98
N ILE A 25 -5.94 5.76 -25.83
CA ILE A 25 -6.92 4.98 -26.59
C ILE A 25 -6.85 5.36 -28.07
N ILE A 26 -6.88 4.36 -28.95
CA ILE A 26 -7.05 4.55 -30.39
C ILE A 26 -8.55 4.59 -30.66
N GLU A 27 -9.11 5.77 -30.96
CA GLU A 27 -10.54 5.94 -31.26
C GLU A 27 -11.00 5.03 -32.42
N GLY A 28 -12.17 4.41 -32.28
CA GLY A 28 -12.74 3.52 -33.29
C GLY A 28 -12.14 2.11 -33.29
N SER A 29 -11.30 1.77 -32.30
CA SER A 29 -10.70 0.44 -32.16
C SER A 29 -11.46 -0.51 -31.24
N GLU A 30 -12.63 -0.09 -30.77
CA GLU A 30 -13.48 -0.82 -29.84
C GLU A 30 -13.92 -2.16 -30.44
N THR A 31 -13.79 -3.23 -29.66
CA THR A 31 -14.25 -4.56 -30.05
C THR A 31 -14.69 -5.35 -28.83
N VAL A 32 -15.60 -6.30 -29.02
CA VAL A 32 -16.05 -7.19 -27.95
C VAL A 32 -15.19 -8.45 -27.95
N LEU A 33 -14.47 -8.67 -26.85
CA LEU A 33 -13.78 -9.91 -26.57
C LEU A 33 -14.75 -10.89 -25.90
N PRO A 34 -15.13 -12.02 -26.53
CA PRO A 34 -16.05 -12.98 -25.94
C PRO A 34 -15.47 -13.59 -24.65
N ALA A 35 -16.27 -13.59 -23.59
CA ALA A 35 -15.84 -14.06 -22.28
C ALA A 35 -17.05 -14.49 -21.44
N THR A 36 -16.87 -15.55 -20.66
CA THR A 36 -17.89 -16.04 -19.71
C THR A 36 -17.48 -15.84 -18.25
N ALA A 37 -16.23 -15.44 -18.02
CA ALA A 37 -15.69 -15.05 -16.72
C ALA A 37 -14.77 -13.83 -16.87
N LEU A 38 -14.71 -13.00 -15.83
CA LEU A 38 -13.82 -11.84 -15.75
C LEU A 38 -13.07 -11.90 -14.43
N ILE A 39 -11.74 -11.85 -14.49
CA ILE A 39 -10.86 -11.84 -13.33
C ILE A 39 -10.13 -10.49 -13.32
N PHE A 40 -10.42 -9.66 -12.32
CA PHE A 40 -9.71 -8.41 -12.14
C PHE A 40 -8.40 -8.65 -11.41
N ALA A 41 -7.29 -8.31 -12.05
CA ALA A 41 -5.93 -8.49 -11.53
C ALA A 41 -5.15 -7.16 -11.53
N PHE A 42 -5.81 -6.06 -11.18
CA PHE A 42 -5.20 -4.72 -11.13
C PHE A 42 -4.32 -4.49 -9.89
N GLY A 43 -4.17 -5.49 -9.03
CA GLY A 43 -3.56 -5.36 -7.71
C GLY A 43 -4.56 -4.94 -6.63
N TYR A 44 -4.06 -4.35 -5.55
CA TYR A 44 -4.85 -3.91 -4.41
C TYR A 44 -4.51 -2.46 -4.04
N ARG A 45 -5.41 -1.84 -3.29
CA ARG A 45 -5.18 -0.54 -2.64
C ARG A 45 -5.26 -0.73 -1.12
N PRO A 46 -4.58 0.13 -0.34
CA PRO A 46 -4.79 0.19 1.09
C PRO A 46 -6.27 0.37 1.42
N SER A 47 -6.74 -0.33 2.45
CA SER A 47 -8.09 -0.19 2.98
C SER A 47 -7.99 -0.07 4.50
N PRO A 48 -7.55 1.09 5.02
CA PRO A 48 -7.42 1.31 6.45
C PRO A 48 -8.81 1.20 7.10
N PRO A 49 -8.93 0.52 8.25
CA PRO A 49 -10.20 0.46 8.94
C PRO A 49 -10.61 1.84 9.47
N THR A 50 -11.90 2.12 9.51
CA THR A 50 -12.43 3.44 9.90
C THR A 50 -12.09 3.86 11.33
N TRP A 51 -11.76 2.90 12.21
CA TRP A 51 -11.34 3.18 13.58
C TRP A 51 -9.87 3.57 13.72
N LEU A 52 -9.07 3.44 12.65
CA LEU A 52 -7.62 3.66 12.70
C LEU A 52 -7.28 5.11 13.09
N GLU A 53 -7.99 6.07 12.52
CA GLU A 53 -7.87 7.48 12.89
C GLU A 53 -8.34 7.74 14.33
N GLY A 54 -9.37 7.01 14.78
CA GLY A 54 -9.89 7.10 16.15
C GLY A 54 -8.87 6.69 17.23
N ILE A 55 -7.85 5.92 16.87
CA ILE A 55 -6.71 5.62 17.74
C ILE A 55 -5.49 6.50 17.45
N GLY A 56 -5.65 7.59 16.70
CA GLY A 56 -4.59 8.56 16.42
C GLY A 56 -3.57 8.12 15.37
N VAL A 57 -3.96 7.22 14.45
CA VAL A 57 -3.11 6.80 13.32
C VAL A 57 -3.61 7.44 12.03
N SER A 58 -2.85 8.41 11.53
CA SER A 58 -3.05 9.09 10.25
C SER A 58 -2.65 8.24 9.05
N THR A 59 -3.28 8.51 7.90
CA THR A 59 -2.98 7.90 6.60
C THR A 59 -2.58 8.95 5.57
N GLU A 60 -1.85 8.53 4.53
CA GLU A 60 -1.62 9.31 3.32
C GLU A 60 -2.89 9.42 2.46
N GLU A 61 -2.86 10.27 1.43
CA GLU A 61 -3.99 10.47 0.50
C GLU A 61 -4.44 9.19 -0.20
N ASP A 62 -3.52 8.24 -0.43
CA ASP A 62 -3.81 6.94 -1.04
C ASP A 62 -4.15 5.83 -0.02
N GLY A 63 -4.31 6.19 1.26
CA GLY A 63 -4.77 5.33 2.33
C GLY A 63 -3.68 4.49 3.01
N ARG A 64 -2.41 4.62 2.62
CA ARG A 64 -1.29 4.01 3.36
C ARG A 64 -1.14 4.66 4.73
N VAL A 65 -0.65 3.90 5.70
CA VAL A 65 -0.34 4.41 7.04
C VAL A 65 0.85 5.37 6.94
N ARG A 66 0.69 6.58 7.49
CA ARG A 66 1.77 7.55 7.60
C ARG A 66 2.75 7.13 8.70
N ILE A 67 4.04 7.13 8.37
CA ILE A 67 5.14 6.84 9.30
C ILE A 67 5.83 8.15 9.70
N GLU A 68 6.23 8.22 10.96
CA GLU A 68 6.90 9.35 11.59
C GLU A 68 8.40 9.08 11.71
N GLU A 69 9.21 10.14 11.77
CA GLU A 69 10.68 10.04 11.76
C GLU A 69 11.31 9.66 13.10
N ARG A 70 10.50 9.53 14.17
CA ARG A 70 10.97 9.26 15.54
C ARG A 70 11.65 7.91 15.68
N LEU A 71 10.99 6.86 15.18
CA LEU A 71 11.49 5.50 15.15
C LEU A 71 11.00 4.84 13.85
N PRO A 72 11.82 4.01 13.19
CA PRO A 72 11.39 3.28 12.00
C PRO A 72 10.06 2.54 12.20
N GLY A 73 9.12 2.76 11.26
CA GLY A 73 7.79 2.14 11.29
C GLY A 73 6.85 2.70 12.36
N GLN A 74 7.25 3.70 13.16
CA GLN A 74 6.34 4.31 14.14
C GLN A 74 5.33 5.19 13.43
N THR A 75 4.06 5.06 13.80
CA THR A 75 2.99 5.89 13.23
C THR A 75 2.85 7.21 14.00
N SER A 76 1.86 8.02 13.59
CA SER A 76 1.42 9.22 14.32
C SER A 76 0.98 8.90 15.76
N ASN A 77 0.43 7.70 16.03
CA ASN A 77 0.31 7.20 17.40
C ASN A 77 1.65 6.59 17.86
N PRO A 78 2.29 7.12 18.92
CA PRO A 78 3.60 6.63 19.38
C PRO A 78 3.61 5.15 19.82
N ALA A 79 2.47 4.58 20.21
CA ALA A 79 2.38 3.19 20.63
C ALA A 79 2.06 2.22 19.48
N VAL A 80 1.83 2.71 18.26
CA VAL A 80 1.45 1.90 17.10
C VAL A 80 2.51 1.99 16.02
N PHE A 81 2.84 0.84 15.44
CA PHE A 81 3.84 0.69 14.40
C PHE A 81 3.25 -0.03 13.18
N ALA A 82 3.75 0.27 11.99
CA ALA A 82 3.36 -0.35 10.74
C ALA A 82 4.59 -0.67 9.86
N ALA A 83 4.44 -1.66 8.99
CA ALA A 83 5.49 -2.15 8.10
C ALA A 83 4.87 -2.79 6.84
N GLY A 84 5.69 -3.04 5.82
CA GLY A 84 5.27 -3.69 4.57
C GLY A 84 4.31 -2.84 3.75
N ASP A 85 3.36 -3.50 3.08
CA ASP A 85 2.56 -2.85 2.04
C ASP A 85 1.66 -1.72 2.53
N MET A 86 1.25 -1.76 3.81
CA MET A 86 0.50 -0.65 4.40
C MET A 86 1.33 0.64 4.52
N VAL A 87 2.65 0.57 4.35
CA VAL A 87 3.56 1.71 4.33
C VAL A 87 4.10 1.98 2.93
N ARG A 88 4.48 0.93 2.19
CA ARG A 88 5.17 1.04 0.90
C ARG A 88 4.26 0.97 -0.32
N GLY A 89 3.08 0.37 -0.17
CA GLY A 89 2.28 -0.12 -1.30
C GLY A 89 2.77 -1.49 -1.77
N SER A 90 2.26 -1.96 -2.90
CA SER A 90 2.57 -3.30 -3.41
C SER A 90 4.07 -3.47 -3.68
N ASP A 91 4.72 -4.35 -2.91
CA ASP A 91 6.15 -4.68 -3.02
C ASP A 91 6.38 -6.19 -2.79
N LEU A 92 7.65 -6.61 -2.73
CA LEU A 92 8.04 -7.99 -2.53
C LEU A 92 7.94 -8.43 -1.06
N VAL A 93 7.67 -9.72 -0.84
CA VAL A 93 7.64 -10.30 0.51
C VAL A 93 8.94 -10.05 1.30
N VAL A 94 10.09 -10.05 0.63
CA VAL A 94 11.39 -9.82 1.28
C VAL A 94 11.52 -8.39 1.83
N THR A 95 10.94 -7.39 1.17
CA THR A 95 10.99 -6.01 1.67
C THR A 95 10.03 -5.83 2.84
N ALA A 96 8.84 -6.42 2.77
CA ALA A 96 7.91 -6.45 3.91
C ALA A 96 8.53 -7.11 5.17
N ILE A 97 9.26 -8.22 5.00
CA ILE A 97 9.98 -8.87 6.11
C ILE A 97 11.09 -7.96 6.66
N ALA A 98 11.85 -7.29 5.79
CA ALA A 98 12.90 -6.38 6.21
C ALA A 98 12.32 -5.21 7.04
N ASP A 99 11.25 -4.58 6.56
CA ASP A 99 10.56 -3.50 7.28
C ASP A 99 10.02 -3.98 8.63
N ALA A 100 9.42 -5.18 8.68
CA ALA A 100 8.87 -5.73 9.91
C ALA A 100 9.96 -5.98 10.97
N ARG A 101 11.16 -6.42 10.57
CA ARG A 101 12.30 -6.56 11.48
C ARG A 101 12.72 -5.21 12.05
N THR A 102 12.82 -4.18 11.21
CA THR A 102 13.17 -2.83 11.66
C THR A 102 12.10 -2.21 12.57
N ALA A 103 10.82 -2.43 12.26
CA ALA A 103 9.71 -2.00 13.13
C ALA A 103 9.71 -2.74 14.47
N ALA A 104 10.02 -4.04 14.49
CA ALA A 104 10.13 -4.83 15.72
C ALA A 104 11.25 -4.31 16.64
N GLU A 105 12.43 -4.00 16.10
CA GLU A 105 13.52 -3.37 16.86
C GLU A 105 13.09 -2.02 17.44
N SER A 106 12.29 -1.26 16.70
CA SER A 106 11.75 0.03 17.15
C SER A 106 10.71 -0.12 18.26
N ILE A 107 9.84 -1.14 18.19
CA ILE A 107 8.90 -1.48 19.26
C ILE A 107 9.66 -1.81 20.54
N ILE A 108 10.74 -2.60 20.46
CA ILE A 108 11.58 -2.94 21.62
C ILE A 108 12.14 -1.66 22.24
N ARG A 109 12.75 -0.77 21.45
CA ARG A 109 13.29 0.51 21.93
C ARG A 109 12.23 1.38 22.57
N TYR A 110 11.02 1.43 21.99
CA TYR A 110 9.90 2.17 22.55
C TYR A 110 9.50 1.63 23.93
N LEU A 111 9.29 0.32 24.05
CA LEU A 111 8.90 -0.32 25.32
C LEU A 111 9.97 -0.16 26.40
N GLU A 112 11.23 -0.32 26.04
CA GLU A 112 12.36 -0.09 26.95
C GLU A 112 12.41 1.34 27.50
N ALA A 113 12.09 2.33 26.66
CA ALA A 113 12.02 3.73 27.08
C ALA A 113 10.83 4.00 28.01
N GLN A 114 9.73 3.25 27.89
CA GLN A 114 8.57 3.34 28.78
C GLN A 114 8.78 2.63 30.12
N GLN A 115 9.72 1.67 30.20
CA GLN A 115 9.97 0.86 31.40
C GLN A 115 11.43 0.90 31.87
N PRO A 116 11.98 2.10 32.19
CA PRO A 116 13.39 2.25 32.57
C PRO A 116 13.79 1.41 33.81
N GLN A 117 12.81 1.07 34.67
CA GLN A 117 13.00 0.27 35.88
C GLN A 117 13.33 -1.21 35.63
N LEU A 118 12.98 -1.79 34.47
CA LEU A 118 13.24 -3.21 34.16
C LEU A 118 14.69 -3.47 33.68
N LYS A 119 15.46 -2.42 33.39
CA LYS A 119 16.88 -2.53 32.99
C LYS A 119 17.85 -2.76 34.15
N ARG A 120 17.35 -2.81 35.39
CA ARG A 120 18.15 -3.01 36.61
C ARG A 120 17.80 -4.36 37.26
N ALA A 121 18.29 -5.43 36.68
CA ALA A 121 18.37 -6.76 37.30
C ALA A 121 19.67 -7.43 36.86
#